data_AF-A0A7D7ZZJ2-F1
#
_entry.id   AF-A0A7D7ZZJ2-F1
#
_cell.length_a   1.000
_cell.length_b   1.000
_cell.length_c   1.000
_cell.angle_alpha   90.00
_cell.angle_beta   90.00
_cell.angle_gamma   90.00
#
_symmetry.space_group_name_H-M   'P 1'
#
loop_
_entity.id
_entity.type
_entity.pdbx_description
1 polymer ?
#
loop_
_entity_poly.entity_id
_entity_poly.type
_entity_poly.pdbx_seq_one_letter_code
_entity_poly.pdbx_strand_id
1 'polypeptide(L)'
;MKTKPCIKLGVLLFGVSLFLWNCIEEDFMNPQNTVASKKFTYTLEKMTYQELLADKEIKQSLPLIERRFSNTQQQNTYSRTSTEVADGLTIFTDEINRIVIDDVITWTFQTQSPVLETSDFENFLVKKHNGVFTYFLVSYELADLTDAETLYEKATSYVISEEYLNLDGLNLSSRDAFDWVFPNDGGGTGSGPCDGILVYDQCNLGGNADGHLPALQNDGTYCSGSPLLYIDFSHCENYGVPDSPAGDPIGGDNGSGGDQLIGGGGGGGNSDGDGDTTLTAPIELADPRCPPGSGKVMIDEVCVCPPASNKIEDADGNCVCPEGKVENYQGVCVEDTCRYINLQIQNPNYTQQANELEGKTGLKKETGYKQNKDGTQVALVDTNNGHSLKIPIDGNTTGYMHTHLDDFLTGKIDPKTGEEELLKPIKIFSPADLLKFLQMVKNTKHNGVPMHLVYATMISSSRTYTLRFTGNVDDIVGLGSANSYRADYKEYFTKKFKSNKEKAFLHFIKDKIGINGINLYRIRDNGDVEKKTLKDNGNIDTNDCE
;
A
#
# COMPACT_ATOMS: atom_id res chain seq x y z
N MET A 1 -10.63 -75.89 41.74
CA MET A 1 -10.93 -74.97 42.85
C MET A 1 -11.36 -73.63 42.26
N LYS A 2 -12.55 -73.17 42.65
CA LYS A 2 -13.06 -71.78 42.80
C LYS A 2 -12.64 -70.70 41.78
N THR A 3 -13.48 -69.84 41.21
CA THR A 3 -14.94 -69.59 41.12
C THR A 3 -15.10 -68.48 40.07
N LYS A 4 -16.15 -68.55 39.22
CA LYS A 4 -16.66 -67.52 38.28
C LYS A 4 -17.27 -66.30 39.04
N PRO A 5 -17.94 -65.27 38.45
CA PRO A 5 -18.31 -65.00 37.03
C PRO A 5 -18.31 -63.51 36.54
N CYS A 6 -18.40 -63.38 35.20
CA CYS A 6 -19.24 -62.53 34.32
C CYS A 6 -19.87 -61.20 34.78
N ILE A 7 -19.95 -60.24 33.82
CA ILE A 7 -21.16 -59.64 33.19
C ILE A 7 -20.66 -58.78 32.00
N LYS A 8 -20.69 -59.28 30.75
CA LYS A 8 -21.70 -59.07 29.69
C LYS A 8 -22.35 -57.68 29.60
N LEU A 9 -21.79 -56.92 28.66
CA LEU A 9 -22.21 -55.66 28.07
C LEU A 9 -23.63 -55.73 27.47
N GLY A 10 -24.48 -54.74 27.78
CA GLY A 10 -25.85 -54.64 27.27
C GLY A 10 -26.52 -53.28 27.49
N VAL A 11 -26.36 -52.38 26.51
CA VAL A 11 -27.44 -51.65 25.81
C VAL A 11 -28.28 -50.55 26.55
N LEU A 12 -28.44 -49.41 25.83
CA LEU A 12 -29.63 -48.52 25.65
C LEU A 12 -29.66 -47.09 26.29
N LEU A 13 -29.80 -46.09 25.39
CA LEU A 13 -30.67 -44.86 25.35
C LEU A 13 -30.27 -43.46 25.87
N PHE A 14 -30.53 -42.49 24.95
CA PHE A 14 -31.01 -41.07 25.06
C PHE A 14 -30.32 -40.16 26.10
N GLY A 15 -29.83 -38.95 25.82
CA GLY A 15 -30.23 -37.89 24.89
C GLY A 15 -30.43 -36.58 25.69
N VAL A 16 -30.00 -35.42 25.12
CA VAL A 16 -30.31 -34.01 25.56
C VAL A 16 -29.53 -33.52 26.80
N SER A 17 -28.92 -32.34 26.95
CA SER A 17 -28.56 -31.16 26.14
C SER A 17 -27.76 -30.19 27.07
N LEU A 18 -27.23 -29.11 26.49
CA LEU A 18 -26.90 -27.81 27.13
C LEU A 18 -25.55 -27.73 27.86
N PHE A 19 -24.56 -27.07 27.24
CA PHE A 19 -24.23 -25.63 27.39
C PHE A 19 -23.50 -25.33 28.70
N LEU A 20 -22.28 -24.82 28.53
CA LEU A 20 -21.60 -23.76 29.30
C LEU A 20 -20.10 -24.10 29.39
N TRP A 21 -19.33 -23.62 28.41
CA TRP A 21 -17.93 -23.28 28.69
C TRP A 21 -17.76 -21.77 28.54
N ASN A 22 -17.34 -21.18 29.65
CA ASN A 22 -17.13 -19.77 29.89
C ASN A 22 -16.10 -19.17 28.93
N CYS A 23 -16.43 -18.00 28.37
CA CYS A 23 -15.44 -17.03 27.92
C CYS A 23 -14.93 -16.30 29.18
N ILE A 24 -13.61 -16.30 29.36
CA ILE A 24 -12.92 -15.34 30.22
C ILE A 24 -12.41 -14.25 29.27
N GLU A 25 -12.84 -13.03 29.55
CA GLU A 25 -12.46 -11.78 28.91
C GLU A 25 -11.20 -11.29 29.64
N GLU A 26 -10.09 -11.12 28.92
CA GLU A 26 -8.93 -10.38 29.43
C GLU A 26 -8.79 -9.09 28.62
N ASP A 27 -9.11 -7.99 29.30
CA ASP A 27 -8.86 -6.61 28.91
C ASP A 27 -7.38 -6.43 28.53
N PHE A 28 -7.12 -6.02 27.28
CA PHE A 28 -5.84 -5.45 26.91
C PHE A 28 -5.97 -3.94 26.73
N MET A 29 -5.10 -3.27 27.48
CA MET A 29 -4.93 -1.83 27.60
C MET A 29 -4.76 -1.13 26.24
N ASN A 30 -5.47 -0.03 26.11
CA ASN A 30 -5.32 1.00 25.09
C ASN A 30 -4.06 1.85 25.34
N PRO A 31 -3.27 2.17 24.31
CA PRO A 31 -2.56 3.44 24.26
C PRO A 31 -3.19 4.34 23.19
N GLN A 32 -3.82 5.42 23.65
CA GLN A 32 -4.08 6.58 22.81
C GLN A 32 -2.77 7.32 22.54
N ASN A 33 -2.55 7.70 21.28
CA ASN A 33 -2.23 9.07 20.85
C ASN A 33 -2.20 9.11 19.31
N THR A 34 -3.36 9.00 18.67
CA THR A 34 -3.49 9.38 17.25
C THR A 34 -3.72 10.89 17.19
N VAL A 35 -2.65 11.64 16.90
CA VAL A 35 -2.76 13.05 16.51
C VAL A 35 -3.42 13.06 15.12
N ALA A 36 -4.60 13.66 14.99
CA ALA A 36 -5.28 13.79 13.71
C ALA A 36 -4.44 14.70 12.80
N SER A 37 -3.93 14.18 11.68
CA SER A 37 -3.21 14.99 10.70
C SER A 37 -4.18 15.96 10.01
N LYS A 38 -3.80 17.24 9.98
CA LYS A 38 -4.54 18.29 9.27
C LYS A 38 -4.24 18.13 7.78
N LYS A 39 -5.26 18.00 6.93
CA LYS A 39 -5.07 17.95 5.47
C LYS A 39 -4.85 19.36 4.94
N PHE A 40 -3.66 19.64 4.42
CA PHE A 40 -3.31 20.93 3.82
C PHE A 40 -3.58 20.95 2.32
N THR A 41 -3.91 22.12 1.76
CA THR A 41 -3.91 22.34 0.30
C THR A 41 -2.61 23.06 -0.05
N TYR A 42 -1.72 22.41 -0.78
CA TYR A 42 -0.40 22.97 -1.11
C TYR A 42 -0.05 22.79 -2.59
N THR A 43 0.94 23.55 -3.06
CA THR A 43 1.61 23.33 -4.35
C THR A 43 3.08 22.98 -4.10
N LEU A 44 3.54 21.84 -4.63
CA LEU A 44 4.96 21.49 -4.66
C LEU A 44 5.52 21.72 -6.07
N GLU A 45 6.56 22.55 -6.16
CA GLU A 45 7.28 22.85 -7.39
C GLU A 45 8.75 22.47 -7.24
N LYS A 46 9.32 21.80 -8.23
CA LYS A 46 10.78 21.64 -8.34
C LYS A 46 11.33 22.81 -9.12
N MET A 47 12.35 23.46 -8.58
CA MET A 47 12.95 24.64 -9.19
C MET A 47 14.48 24.51 -9.29
N THR A 48 15.01 25.14 -10.33
CA THR A 48 16.45 25.32 -10.55
C THR A 48 16.97 26.56 -9.80
N TYR A 49 18.28 26.64 -9.61
CA TYR A 49 18.90 27.83 -9.03
C TYR A 49 18.57 29.14 -9.78
N GLN A 50 18.48 29.11 -11.11
CA GLN A 50 18.14 30.32 -11.89
C GLN A 50 16.69 30.77 -11.64
N GLU A 51 15.79 29.82 -11.44
CA GLU A 51 14.40 30.11 -11.07
C GLU A 51 14.31 30.63 -9.65
N LEU A 52 15.15 30.14 -8.73
CA LEU A 52 15.24 30.65 -7.35
C LEU A 52 15.67 32.12 -7.33
N LEU A 53 16.70 32.48 -8.11
CA LEU A 53 17.16 33.87 -8.23
C LEU A 53 16.10 34.80 -8.83
N ALA A 54 15.19 34.25 -9.65
CA ALA A 54 14.07 34.99 -10.21
C ALA A 54 12.84 35.04 -9.28
N ASP A 55 12.80 34.22 -8.22
CA ASP A 55 11.71 34.18 -7.25
C ASP A 55 11.73 35.46 -6.40
N LYS A 56 10.69 36.28 -6.57
CA LYS A 56 10.55 37.55 -5.86
C LYS A 56 10.30 37.34 -4.37
N GLU A 57 9.77 36.19 -3.97
CA GLU A 57 9.37 35.91 -2.60
C GLU A 57 10.57 35.63 -1.70
N ILE A 58 11.60 34.94 -2.19
CA ILE A 58 12.82 34.61 -1.43
C ILE A 58 13.87 35.72 -1.46
N LYS A 59 13.73 36.71 -2.37
CA LYS A 59 14.74 37.74 -2.65
C LYS A 59 15.30 38.48 -1.43
N GLN A 60 14.52 38.62 -0.36
CA GLN A 60 14.97 39.27 0.89
C GLN A 60 15.87 38.37 1.75
N SER A 61 15.69 37.05 1.69
CA SER A 61 16.52 36.05 2.36
C SER A 61 17.75 35.68 1.53
N LEU A 62 17.69 35.87 0.20
CA LEU A 62 18.82 35.59 -0.70
C LEU A 62 20.13 36.20 -0.19
N PRO A 63 20.28 37.50 0.17
CA PRO A 63 21.55 38.04 0.68
C PRO A 63 22.19 37.29 1.87
N LEU A 64 21.38 36.66 2.72
CA LEU A 64 21.83 35.85 3.86
C LEU A 64 22.32 34.47 3.40
N ILE A 65 21.62 33.86 2.44
CA ILE A 65 22.02 32.61 1.78
C ILE A 65 23.16 32.88 0.77
N GLU A 66 23.32 34.13 0.32
CA GLU A 66 24.17 34.56 -0.80
C GLU A 66 25.60 34.93 -0.40
N ARG A 67 25.89 35.10 0.89
CA ARG A 67 27.14 35.70 1.36
C ARG A 67 28.42 34.92 0.97
N ARG A 68 28.30 33.73 0.33
CA ARG A 68 29.41 32.99 -0.31
C ARG A 68 29.14 32.41 -1.71
N PHE A 69 28.24 32.95 -2.55
CA PHE A 69 28.11 32.50 -3.97
C PHE A 69 29.36 32.75 -4.85
N SER A 70 30.47 33.23 -4.30
CA SER A 70 31.68 33.54 -5.06
C SER A 70 32.68 32.38 -5.19
N ASN A 71 32.47 31.23 -4.55
CA ASN A 71 33.36 30.07 -4.69
C ASN A 71 32.61 28.85 -5.24
N THR A 72 32.12 28.96 -6.48
CA THR A 72 31.68 27.78 -7.24
C THR A 72 32.91 26.89 -7.49
N GLN A 73 33.13 25.85 -6.69
CA GLN A 73 34.08 24.79 -7.08
C GLN A 73 33.42 23.94 -8.18
N GLN A 74 33.58 24.35 -9.44
CA GLN A 74 33.39 23.42 -10.55
C GLN A 74 34.55 22.42 -10.54
N GLN A 75 34.32 21.21 -10.02
CA GLN A 75 35.21 20.08 -10.29
C GLN A 75 34.48 19.01 -11.11
N ASN A 76 34.83 18.93 -12.39
CA ASN A 76 34.49 17.86 -13.35
C ASN A 76 33.01 17.67 -13.75
N THR A 77 32.84 17.10 -14.95
CA THR A 77 31.65 17.05 -15.81
C THR A 77 30.41 16.32 -15.24
N TYR A 78 30.45 15.90 -13.97
CA TYR A 78 29.39 15.18 -13.26
C TYR A 78 29.05 15.78 -11.88
N SER A 79 29.63 16.92 -11.50
CA SER A 79 29.43 17.49 -10.15
C SER A 79 28.24 18.43 -10.07
N ARG A 80 27.42 18.24 -9.03
CA ARG A 80 26.28 19.08 -8.67
C ARG A 80 26.74 20.48 -8.26
N THR A 81 25.90 21.49 -8.46
CA THR A 81 26.24 22.87 -8.06
C THR A 81 25.96 23.04 -6.57
N SER A 82 26.98 23.37 -5.77
CA SER A 82 26.84 23.58 -4.33
C SER A 82 27.24 24.99 -3.89
N THR A 83 26.78 25.40 -2.71
CA THR A 83 27.06 26.70 -2.08
C THR A 83 27.15 26.54 -0.58
N GLU A 84 28.16 27.16 0.02
CA GLU A 84 28.34 27.20 1.47
C GLU A 84 27.48 28.31 2.08
N VAL A 85 26.56 27.94 2.98
CA VAL A 85 25.62 28.88 3.62
C VAL A 85 26.12 29.31 4.99
N ALA A 86 26.80 28.40 5.70
CA ALA A 86 27.46 28.64 6.97
C ALA A 86 28.74 27.76 7.03
N ASP A 87 29.68 28.07 7.91
CA ASP A 87 30.92 27.30 8.09
C ASP A 87 30.57 25.84 8.45
N GLY A 88 30.94 24.92 7.55
CA GLY A 88 30.60 23.50 7.66
C GLY A 88 29.24 23.09 7.07
N LEU A 89 28.38 24.03 6.68
CA LEU A 89 27.09 23.75 6.01
C LEU A 89 27.15 24.17 4.55
N THR A 90 27.28 23.17 3.67
CA THR A 90 27.22 23.35 2.22
C THR A 90 25.94 22.71 1.69
N ILE A 91 25.21 23.41 0.83
CA ILE A 91 23.96 22.94 0.21
C ILE A 91 24.12 22.78 -1.30
N PHE A 92 23.37 21.86 -1.90
CA PHE A 92 23.17 21.78 -3.34
C PHE A 92 22.06 22.73 -3.79
N THR A 93 22.23 23.29 -4.99
CA THR A 93 21.32 24.30 -5.58
C THR A 93 20.73 23.85 -6.92
N ASP A 94 21.08 22.65 -7.37
CA ASP A 94 20.63 22.10 -8.65
C ASP A 94 19.21 21.53 -8.61
N GLU A 95 18.74 21.12 -7.43
CA GLU A 95 17.36 20.73 -7.16
C GLU A 95 16.88 21.37 -5.86
N ILE A 96 15.77 22.12 -5.95
CA ILE A 96 15.16 22.83 -4.84
C ILE A 96 13.66 22.51 -4.87
N ASN A 97 13.12 22.06 -3.73
CA ASN A 97 11.68 21.87 -3.57
C ASN A 97 11.08 23.17 -3.01
N ARG A 98 10.07 23.71 -3.67
CA ARG A 98 9.30 24.88 -3.22
C ARG A 98 7.88 24.47 -2.91
N ILE A 99 7.44 24.69 -1.67
CA ILE A 99 6.06 24.41 -1.24
C ILE A 99 5.36 25.72 -0.90
N VAL A 100 4.14 25.91 -1.38
CA VAL A 100 3.27 27.05 -1.00
C VAL A 100 1.98 26.53 -0.39
N ILE A 101 1.63 27.06 0.79
CA ILE A 101 0.44 26.70 1.57
C ILE A 101 -0.10 27.97 2.18
N ASP A 102 -1.31 28.36 1.82
CA ASP A 102 -1.91 29.61 2.27
C ASP A 102 -0.94 30.80 2.09
N ASP A 103 -0.43 31.40 3.17
CA ASP A 103 0.54 32.50 3.19
C ASP A 103 1.98 32.08 3.57
N VAL A 104 2.22 30.77 3.69
CA VAL A 104 3.54 30.18 3.95
C VAL A 104 4.18 29.68 2.66
N ILE A 105 5.48 29.97 2.51
CA ILE A 105 6.32 29.43 1.44
C ILE A 105 7.53 28.77 2.07
N THR A 106 7.86 27.54 1.65
CA THR A 106 9.11 26.88 2.04
C THR A 106 9.97 26.56 0.82
N TRP A 107 11.29 26.63 1.01
CA TRP A 107 12.30 26.21 0.05
C TRP A 107 13.24 25.22 0.73
N THR A 108 13.32 24.02 0.20
CA THR A 108 14.17 22.94 0.72
C THR A 108 15.35 22.75 -0.20
N PHE A 109 16.54 22.71 0.40
CA PHE A 109 17.82 22.48 -0.25
C PHE A 109 18.46 21.23 0.36
N GLN A 110 19.10 20.43 -0.45
CA GLN A 110 19.86 19.30 0.07
C GLN A 110 21.21 19.76 0.63
N THR A 111 21.68 19.19 1.75
CA THR A 111 23.06 19.42 2.20
C THR A 111 24.05 18.50 1.48
N GLN A 112 25.28 18.98 1.25
CA GLN A 112 26.33 18.18 0.62
C GLN A 112 26.81 17.03 1.50
N SER A 113 26.78 17.24 2.81
CA SER A 113 27.13 16.22 3.81
C SER A 113 26.35 16.52 5.09
N PRO A 114 25.93 15.49 5.84
CA PRO A 114 25.33 15.67 7.15
C PRO A 114 26.27 16.39 8.09
N VAL A 115 25.73 17.32 8.87
CA VAL A 115 26.41 17.99 9.97
C VAL A 115 26.26 17.17 11.27
N LEU A 116 25.13 16.48 11.42
CA LEU A 116 24.82 15.62 12.56
C LEU A 116 25.25 14.18 12.29
N GLU A 117 26.02 13.59 13.21
CA GLU A 117 26.53 12.22 13.09
C GLU A 117 25.42 11.14 13.04
N THR A 118 24.26 11.43 13.60
CA THR A 118 23.12 10.51 13.64
C THR A 118 22.23 10.57 12.40
N SER A 119 22.53 11.48 11.46
CA SER A 119 21.69 11.71 10.29
C SER A 119 22.23 10.96 9.08
N ASP A 120 21.38 10.23 8.37
CA ASP A 120 21.75 9.58 7.10
C ASP A 120 21.91 10.62 5.98
N PHE A 121 21.03 11.61 5.96
CA PHE A 121 21.16 12.83 5.15
C PHE A 121 20.41 14.00 5.78
N GLU A 122 20.69 15.22 5.33
CA GLU A 122 20.04 16.43 5.83
C GLU A 122 19.57 17.34 4.71
N ASN A 123 18.56 18.14 4.99
CA ASN A 123 18.10 19.22 4.14
C ASN A 123 18.11 20.55 4.92
N PHE A 124 18.53 21.62 4.26
CA PHE A 124 18.38 22.99 4.75
C PHE A 124 17.03 23.54 4.27
N LEU A 125 16.21 24.04 5.19
CA LEU A 125 14.86 24.53 4.91
C LEU A 125 14.78 26.02 5.23
N VAL A 126 14.24 26.78 4.29
CA VAL A 126 13.92 28.21 4.45
C VAL A 126 12.40 28.33 4.43
N LYS A 127 11.80 28.88 5.48
CA LYS A 127 10.37 29.20 5.55
C LYS A 127 10.19 30.71 5.48
N LYS A 128 9.16 31.15 4.77
CA LYS A 128 8.64 32.52 4.81
C LYS A 128 7.18 32.47 5.21
N HIS A 129 6.81 33.24 6.22
CA HIS A 129 5.43 33.40 6.66
C HIS A 129 5.21 34.85 7.10
N ASN A 130 4.17 35.51 6.59
CA ASN A 130 3.88 36.93 6.87
C ASN A 130 5.09 37.88 6.66
N GLY A 131 5.96 37.55 5.69
CA GLY A 131 7.16 38.31 5.36
C GLY A 131 8.37 38.07 6.28
N VAL A 132 8.23 37.24 7.31
CA VAL A 132 9.31 36.84 8.21
C VAL A 132 9.93 35.55 7.70
N PHE A 133 11.26 35.46 7.73
CA PHE A 133 12.01 34.26 7.35
C PHE A 133 12.48 33.51 8.58
N THR A 134 12.33 32.18 8.54
CA THR A 134 12.89 31.26 9.53
C THR A 134 13.64 30.14 8.81
N TYR A 135 14.66 29.59 9.48
CA TYR A 135 15.62 28.69 8.88
C TYR A 135 15.72 27.43 9.72
N PHE A 136 15.85 26.28 9.06
CA PHE A 136 15.92 25.00 9.75
C PHE A 136 16.94 24.08 9.09
N LEU A 137 17.58 23.23 9.90
CA LEU A 137 18.19 21.99 9.44
C LEU A 137 17.19 20.86 9.70
N VAL A 138 16.93 20.04 8.69
CA VAL A 138 16.07 18.87 8.80
C VAL A 138 16.93 17.63 8.62
N SER A 139 17.01 16.81 9.66
CA SER A 139 17.75 15.55 9.71
C SER A 139 16.84 14.37 9.45
N TYR A 140 17.34 13.39 8.72
CA TYR A 140 16.59 12.20 8.31
C TYR A 140 17.34 10.95 8.74
N GLU A 141 16.60 10.01 9.34
CA GLU A 141 17.06 8.67 9.69
C GLU A 141 16.26 7.65 8.85
N LEU A 142 16.95 6.83 8.09
CA LEU A 142 16.40 5.78 7.23
C LEU A 142 16.03 4.56 8.07
N ALA A 143 14.88 3.95 7.77
CA ALA A 143 14.44 2.76 8.50
C ALA A 143 15.20 1.51 8.04
N ASP A 144 15.46 0.58 8.96
CA ASP A 144 15.94 -0.77 8.61
C ASP A 144 14.88 -1.52 7.80
N LEU A 145 15.11 -1.64 6.49
CA LEU A 145 14.16 -2.16 5.50
C LEU A 145 13.87 -3.66 5.64
N THR A 146 14.47 -4.34 6.61
CA THR A 146 14.16 -5.76 6.87
C THR A 146 12.74 -5.95 7.44
N ASP A 147 12.20 -4.97 8.17
CA ASP A 147 10.89 -5.01 8.81
C ASP A 147 10.06 -3.70 8.69
N ALA A 148 10.60 -2.64 8.09
CA ALA A 148 9.96 -1.31 8.09
C ALA A 148 8.86 -1.09 7.02
N GLU A 149 7.77 -0.43 7.42
CA GLU A 149 6.64 -0.06 6.54
C GLU A 149 6.83 1.28 5.79
N THR A 150 7.87 2.05 6.13
CA THR A 150 8.17 3.38 5.58
C THR A 150 9.67 3.51 5.29
N LEU A 151 10.04 4.46 4.42
CA LEU A 151 11.44 4.68 4.01
C LEU A 151 12.26 5.39 5.10
N TYR A 152 11.62 6.23 5.90
CA TYR A 152 12.26 7.01 6.96
C TYR A 152 11.69 6.57 8.31
N GLU A 153 12.57 6.22 9.23
CA GLU A 153 12.18 5.97 10.61
C GLU A 153 11.85 7.30 11.30
N LYS A 154 12.60 8.36 10.96
CA LYS A 154 12.50 9.64 11.64
C LYS A 154 12.89 10.81 10.74
N ALA A 155 12.21 11.94 10.93
CA ALA A 155 12.66 13.24 10.46
C ALA A 155 12.60 14.26 11.60
N THR A 156 13.68 15.00 11.84
CA THR A 156 13.80 15.93 12.97
C THR A 156 14.22 17.33 12.48
N SER A 157 13.50 18.36 12.90
CA SER A 157 13.80 19.76 12.57
C SER A 157 14.55 20.48 13.70
N TYR A 158 15.50 21.32 13.31
CA TYR A 158 16.37 22.12 14.17
C TYR A 158 16.31 23.58 13.70
N VAL A 159 15.78 24.50 14.52
CA VAL A 159 15.69 25.93 14.16
C VAL A 159 17.06 26.58 14.16
N ILE A 160 17.45 27.23 13.06
CA ILE A 160 18.71 27.97 12.95
C ILE A 160 18.42 29.46 13.12
N SER A 161 19.01 30.08 14.15
CA SER A 161 19.00 31.54 14.33
C SER A 161 19.72 32.23 13.16
N GLU A 162 19.18 33.35 12.70
CA GLU A 162 19.78 34.14 11.60
C GLU A 162 21.23 34.57 11.91
N GLU A 163 21.56 34.78 13.19
CA GLU A 163 22.93 35.10 13.63
C GLU A 163 23.93 33.99 13.29
N TYR A 164 23.49 32.73 13.30
CA TYR A 164 24.29 31.56 12.94
C TYR A 164 24.42 31.37 11.43
N LEU A 165 23.59 32.04 10.63
CA LEU A 165 23.77 32.13 9.18
C LEU A 165 24.72 33.28 8.80
N ASN A 166 24.88 34.28 9.67
CA ASN A 166 25.61 35.52 9.36
C ASN A 166 27.10 35.53 9.78
N LEU A 167 27.52 34.52 10.56
CA LEU A 167 28.87 34.15 10.99
C LEU A 167 29.99 35.21 10.99
N ASP A 168 30.22 35.79 12.17
CA ASP A 168 31.58 35.82 12.74
C ASP A 168 31.71 34.62 13.72
N GLY A 169 32.34 33.52 13.28
CA GLY A 169 32.99 32.56 14.19
C GLY A 169 32.25 31.31 14.68
N LEU A 170 31.22 30.79 13.99
CA LEU A 170 30.63 29.49 14.35
C LEU A 170 31.23 28.37 13.49
N ASN A 171 31.63 27.25 14.10
CA ASN A 171 32.02 26.02 13.42
C ASN A 171 30.96 24.95 13.75
N LEU A 172 30.10 24.59 12.78
CA LEU A 172 29.02 23.62 12.97
C LEU A 172 29.53 22.17 13.10
N SER A 173 30.72 21.88 12.58
CA SER A 173 31.30 20.53 12.52
C SER A 173 32.07 20.09 13.77
N SER A 174 32.39 20.99 14.69
CA SER A 174 33.29 20.72 15.83
C SER A 174 32.59 20.59 17.20
N ARG A 175 31.27 20.37 17.24
CA ARG A 175 30.51 20.32 18.50
C ARG A 175 29.84 18.95 18.68
N ASP A 176 30.47 18.11 19.50
CA ASP A 176 29.90 16.86 20.00
C ASP A 176 28.57 17.17 20.71
N ALA A 177 27.48 16.57 20.23
CA ALA A 177 26.11 16.69 20.75
C ALA A 177 25.65 18.15 20.99
N PHE A 178 24.89 18.67 20.03
CA PHE A 178 24.19 19.97 20.07
C PHE A 178 23.53 20.26 21.44
N ASP A 179 24.27 20.91 22.34
CA ASP A 179 23.73 21.60 23.50
C ASP A 179 23.10 22.88 22.95
N TRP A 180 21.77 22.88 22.79
CA TRP A 180 20.97 24.07 22.50
C TRP A 180 21.08 25.05 23.69
N VAL A 181 22.27 25.62 23.86
CA VAL A 181 22.54 26.64 24.86
C VAL A 181 21.88 27.91 24.34
N PHE A 182 20.67 28.14 24.85
CA PHE A 182 20.01 29.43 24.87
C PHE A 182 21.03 30.49 25.29
N PRO A 183 21.06 31.67 24.66
CA PRO A 183 21.69 32.81 25.27
C PRO A 183 21.07 32.97 26.66
N ASN A 184 21.87 32.71 27.69
CA ASN A 184 21.49 32.90 29.08
C ASN A 184 21.15 34.37 29.29
N ASP A 185 19.88 34.74 29.17
CA ASP A 185 19.31 35.98 29.70
C ASP A 185 17.81 35.77 29.98
N GLY A 186 17.51 34.95 31.00
CA GLY A 186 16.23 34.99 31.71
C GLY A 186 15.05 34.25 31.06
N GLY A 187 14.79 33.04 31.56
CA GLY A 187 13.45 32.43 31.65
C GLY A 187 12.52 32.61 30.45
N GLY A 188 12.77 31.89 29.36
CA GLY A 188 11.86 31.78 28.21
C GLY A 188 11.99 30.42 27.55
N THR A 189 10.86 29.77 27.30
CA THR A 189 10.71 28.43 26.70
C THR A 189 11.12 28.43 25.22
N GLY A 190 12.39 28.20 24.91
CA GLY A 190 12.78 27.98 23.51
C GLY A 190 12.57 26.52 23.08
N SER A 191 12.03 26.33 21.88
CA SER A 191 11.66 25.02 21.34
C SER A 191 12.90 24.16 21.07
N GLY A 192 12.97 22.98 21.67
CA GLY A 192 13.98 21.97 21.34
C GLY A 192 13.80 21.39 19.92
N PRO A 193 14.65 20.44 19.51
CA PRO A 193 14.47 19.74 18.24
C PRO A 193 13.08 19.09 18.20
N CYS A 194 12.44 19.13 17.04
CA CYS A 194 11.08 18.65 16.90
C CYS A 194 10.97 17.61 15.80
N ASP A 195 10.38 16.47 16.15
CA ASP A 195 10.13 15.36 15.25
C ASP A 195 8.95 15.69 14.34
N GLY A 196 9.13 15.53 13.03
CA GLY A 196 8.10 15.81 12.04
C GLY A 196 7.13 14.65 11.89
N ILE A 197 5.89 14.96 11.52
CA ILE A 197 4.91 13.95 11.13
C ILE A 197 5.16 13.63 9.66
N LEU A 198 5.57 12.39 9.36
CA LEU A 198 5.68 11.89 7.98
C LEU A 198 4.29 11.75 7.38
N VAL A 199 4.00 12.51 6.32
CA VAL A 199 2.72 12.46 5.62
C VAL A 199 2.93 12.08 4.16
N TYR A 200 2.22 11.04 3.74
CA TYR A 200 2.13 10.64 2.36
C TYR A 200 0.81 11.21 1.83
N ASP A 201 0.81 11.97 0.73
CA ASP A 201 -0.42 12.57 0.18
C ASP A 201 -0.78 12.06 -1.22
N GLN A 202 -2.06 12.28 -1.54
CA GLN A 202 -2.70 11.94 -2.79
C GLN A 202 -1.88 12.38 -3.99
N CYS A 203 -1.76 11.47 -4.95
CA CYS A 203 -1.04 11.74 -6.18
C CYS A 203 -1.75 12.76 -7.08
N ASN A 204 -0.96 13.42 -7.93
CA ASN A 204 -1.41 14.36 -8.97
C ASN A 204 -2.46 13.79 -9.96
N LEU A 205 -2.69 12.47 -9.96
CA LEU A 205 -3.66 11.78 -10.84
C LEU A 205 -4.92 11.29 -10.11
N GLY A 206 -5.13 11.71 -8.85
CA GLY A 206 -6.28 11.35 -8.01
C GLY A 206 -6.11 10.01 -7.28
N GLY A 207 -6.59 9.96 -6.03
CA GLY A 207 -6.58 8.77 -5.17
C GLY A 207 -6.01 9.04 -3.77
N ASN A 208 -6.49 8.37 -2.72
CA ASN A 208 -6.05 8.60 -1.33
C ASN A 208 -4.68 7.95 -1.07
N ALA A 209 -3.72 8.70 -0.53
CA ALA A 209 -2.50 8.14 0.04
C ALA A 209 -2.66 8.20 1.56
N ASP A 210 -3.48 7.33 2.13
CA ASP A 210 -3.43 7.15 3.59
C ASP A 210 -2.11 6.43 3.87
N GLY A 211 -1.22 7.07 4.63
CA GLY A 211 0.17 6.67 4.89
C GLY A 211 0.36 5.34 5.65
N HIS A 212 -0.21 4.27 5.13
CA HIS A 212 -0.10 2.91 5.61
C HIS A 212 0.19 1.96 4.44
N LEU A 213 0.93 0.88 4.69
CA LEU A 213 0.93 -0.25 3.75
C LEU A 213 -0.52 -0.76 3.59
N PRO A 214 -0.98 -1.11 2.36
CA PRO A 214 -2.38 -1.47 2.05
C PRO A 214 -2.96 -2.69 2.76
N ALA A 215 -2.31 -3.23 3.79
CA ALA A 215 -2.75 -4.42 4.50
C ALA A 215 -3.91 -4.18 5.48
N LEU A 216 -4.28 -2.94 5.82
CA LEU A 216 -5.15 -2.69 6.98
C LEU A 216 -6.44 -1.87 6.79
N GLN A 217 -6.81 -1.33 5.62
CA GLN A 217 -8.19 -0.87 5.38
C GLN A 217 -8.62 -0.67 3.90
N ASN A 218 -9.93 -0.54 3.68
CA ASN A 218 -10.66 -0.54 2.38
C ASN A 218 -11.11 0.90 2.02
N ASP A 219 -10.18 1.81 1.78
CA ASP A 219 -10.44 3.26 1.60
C ASP A 219 -9.94 3.80 0.25
N GLY A 220 -10.61 3.37 -0.82
CA GLY A 220 -10.70 4.17 -2.06
C GLY A 220 -9.66 3.92 -3.14
N THR A 221 -9.67 4.81 -4.15
CA THR A 221 -8.94 4.66 -5.41
C THR A 221 -7.45 4.90 -5.22
N TYR A 222 -6.62 4.01 -5.78
CA TYR A 222 -5.17 4.04 -5.66
C TYR A 222 -4.49 4.68 -6.88
N CYS A 223 -3.36 5.32 -6.59
CA CYS A 223 -2.58 6.18 -7.45
C CYS A 223 -1.72 5.42 -8.50
N SER A 224 -1.55 6.00 -9.70
CA SER A 224 -0.67 5.52 -10.78
C SER A 224 0.67 6.28 -10.90
N GLY A 225 1.10 6.96 -9.84
CA GLY A 225 2.31 7.78 -9.76
C GLY A 225 3.04 7.60 -8.43
N SER A 226 4.21 8.22 -8.27
CA SER A 226 4.94 8.19 -6.99
C SER A 226 4.14 8.95 -5.93
N PRO A 227 3.93 8.39 -4.72
CA PRO A 227 3.31 9.14 -3.63
C PRO A 227 4.16 10.37 -3.31
N LEU A 228 3.49 11.51 -3.09
CA LEU A 228 4.16 12.71 -2.60
C LEU A 228 4.37 12.55 -1.11
N LEU A 229 5.63 12.40 -0.68
CA LEU A 229 5.98 12.50 0.74
C LEU A 229 6.28 13.95 1.09
N TYR A 230 5.60 14.45 2.11
CA TYR A 230 6.01 15.66 2.82
C TYR A 230 6.08 15.38 4.32
N ILE A 231 6.82 16.23 5.02
CA ILE A 231 6.94 16.17 6.47
C ILE A 231 6.28 17.40 7.04
N ASP A 232 5.37 17.17 7.99
CA ASP A 232 4.62 18.20 8.69
C ASP A 232 5.23 18.50 10.06
N PHE A 233 5.83 19.69 10.17
CA PHE A 233 6.37 20.26 11.40
C PHE A 233 5.44 21.31 12.01
N SER A 234 4.20 21.48 11.52
CA SER A 234 3.29 22.53 12.01
C SER A 234 2.99 22.44 13.51
N HIS A 235 3.03 21.22 14.07
CA HIS A 235 2.81 21.02 15.51
C HIS A 235 4.00 21.47 16.38
N CYS A 236 5.16 21.69 15.77
CA CYS A 236 6.40 22.10 16.44
C CYS A 236 6.41 23.58 16.81
N GLU A 237 5.52 24.37 16.21
CA GLU A 237 5.65 25.82 16.18
C GLU A 237 4.88 26.55 17.30
N ASN A 238 4.01 25.82 18.03
CA ASN A 238 3.29 26.33 19.22
C ASN A 238 4.19 26.74 20.42
N TYR A 239 5.51 26.72 20.27
CA TYR A 239 6.47 27.12 21.30
C TYR A 239 7.12 28.46 20.94
N GLY A 240 6.30 29.52 21.10
CA GLY A 240 6.65 30.93 21.29
C GLY A 240 7.96 31.43 20.69
N VAL A 241 7.86 32.17 19.59
CA VAL A 241 8.87 33.15 19.19
C VAL A 241 9.07 34.14 20.36
N PRO A 242 10.30 34.43 20.82
CA PRO A 242 10.51 35.48 21.81
C PRO A 242 10.14 36.82 21.19
N ASP A 243 9.18 37.51 21.80
CA ASP A 243 8.85 38.89 21.45
C ASP A 243 10.14 39.74 21.46
N SER A 244 10.34 40.50 20.38
CA SER A 244 11.40 41.52 20.31
C SER A 244 11.34 42.45 21.53
N PRO A 245 12.49 42.92 22.05
CA PRO A 245 12.52 43.67 23.31
C PRO A 245 11.74 44.98 23.15
N ALA A 246 10.55 45.02 23.75
CA ALA A 246 9.81 46.25 23.96
C ALA A 246 10.64 47.14 24.89
N GLY A 247 11.01 48.32 24.38
CA GLY A 247 11.82 49.29 25.09
C GLY A 247 11.26 49.66 26.46
N ASP A 248 12.19 49.97 27.37
CA ASP A 248 11.93 50.52 28.70
C ASP A 248 10.78 51.52 28.72
N PRO A 249 9.91 51.41 29.73
CA PRO A 249 9.46 52.60 30.42
C PRO A 249 9.82 52.54 31.91
N ILE A 250 10.53 53.60 32.27
CA ILE A 250 10.83 54.06 33.61
C ILE A 250 9.57 54.17 34.48
N GLY A 251 9.61 53.56 35.67
CA GLY A 251 9.15 54.17 36.93
C GLY A 251 7.78 53.78 37.49
N GLY A 252 7.74 53.48 38.80
CA GLY A 252 6.56 53.77 39.64
C GLY A 252 6.08 52.68 40.61
N ASP A 253 6.82 52.49 41.70
CA ASP A 253 6.43 52.29 43.11
C ASP A 253 5.05 51.71 43.55
N ASN A 254 5.15 50.92 44.64
CA ASN A 254 4.20 50.55 45.70
C ASN A 254 3.06 49.52 45.51
N GLY A 255 3.08 48.50 46.39
CA GLY A 255 1.91 48.24 47.23
C GLY A 255 1.37 46.80 47.32
N SER A 256 1.88 46.06 48.31
CA SER A 256 1.22 45.06 49.18
C SER A 256 -0.14 44.44 48.80
N GLY A 257 -0.15 43.10 48.71
CA GLY A 257 -0.84 42.23 49.66
C GLY A 257 -2.36 42.03 49.54
N GLY A 258 -2.76 40.77 49.28
CA GLY A 258 -3.86 40.12 50.00
C GLY A 258 -5.19 39.90 49.26
N ASP A 259 -5.52 38.61 49.17
CA ASP A 259 -6.83 37.99 49.45
C ASP A 259 -7.86 37.74 48.31
N GLN A 260 -8.29 36.46 48.32
CA GLN A 260 -9.59 35.86 47.97
C GLN A 260 -10.33 36.05 46.63
N LEU A 261 -10.49 34.89 45.96
CA LEU A 261 -11.74 34.25 45.51
C LEU A 261 -12.78 35.13 44.77
N ILE A 262 -13.03 34.82 43.48
CA ILE A 262 -14.26 34.22 42.91
C ILE A 262 -14.28 34.41 41.38
N GLY A 263 -14.37 33.30 40.65
CA GLY A 263 -15.29 33.12 39.51
C GLY A 263 -15.06 33.88 38.20
N GLY A 264 -14.71 33.12 37.16
CA GLY A 264 -14.86 33.47 35.75
C GLY A 264 -13.87 32.63 34.94
N GLY A 265 -14.26 31.60 34.19
CA GLY A 265 -15.19 31.71 33.08
C GLY A 265 -14.45 32.28 31.87
N GLY A 266 -13.74 31.42 31.14
CA GLY A 266 -13.00 31.75 29.92
C GLY A 266 -12.21 30.50 29.55
N GLY A 267 -12.75 29.63 28.71
CA GLY A 267 -12.88 29.91 27.29
C GLY A 267 -11.72 29.18 26.63
N GLY A 268 -11.89 27.86 26.47
CA GLY A 268 -11.02 27.08 25.59
C GLY A 268 -11.24 27.61 24.18
N GLY A 269 -10.42 28.59 23.81
CA GLY A 269 -10.29 29.00 22.43
C GLY A 269 -9.58 27.87 21.70
N ASN A 270 -10.34 27.13 20.90
CA ASN A 270 -9.77 26.57 19.68
C ASN A 270 -9.18 27.74 18.90
N SER A 271 -7.85 27.84 18.86
CA SER A 271 -7.18 28.61 17.82
C SER A 271 -7.24 27.80 16.53
N ASP A 272 -8.43 27.78 15.93
CA ASP A 272 -8.58 27.50 14.51
C ASP A 272 -8.08 28.74 13.75
N GLY A 273 -6.95 28.60 13.05
CA GLY A 273 -6.60 29.45 11.90
C GLY A 273 -5.37 30.34 12.07
N ASP A 274 -4.53 30.27 11.05
CA ASP A 274 -3.55 31.27 10.59
C ASP A 274 -2.18 31.31 11.29
N GLY A 275 -1.26 30.47 10.81
CA GLY A 275 0.11 30.94 10.56
C GLY A 275 1.28 29.99 10.83
N ASP A 276 1.06 28.85 11.48
CA ASP A 276 2.16 28.01 11.97
C ASP A 276 2.28 26.69 11.22
N THR A 277 2.25 26.76 9.89
CA THR A 277 2.40 25.57 9.06
C THR A 277 3.81 25.50 8.48
N THR A 278 4.56 24.44 8.80
CA THR A 278 5.88 24.16 8.18
C THR A 278 5.86 22.80 7.53
N LEU A 279 5.82 22.78 6.20
CA LEU A 279 5.96 21.56 5.39
C LEU A 279 7.28 21.58 4.60
N THR A 280 7.88 20.41 4.45
CA THR A 280 9.03 20.17 3.56
C THR A 280 8.88 18.84 2.83
N ALA A 281 9.57 18.66 1.71
CA ALA A 281 9.67 17.38 1.00
C ALA A 281 11.16 17.00 0.87
N PRO A 282 11.55 15.75 1.19
CA PRO A 282 12.95 15.34 1.16
C PRO A 282 13.55 15.45 -0.23
N ILE A 283 14.81 15.89 -0.29
CA ILE A 283 15.68 15.81 -1.46
C ILE A 283 16.82 14.85 -1.12
N GLU A 284 16.73 13.63 -1.65
CA GLU A 284 17.73 12.57 -1.46
C GLU A 284 18.95 12.77 -2.37
N LEU A 285 20.10 12.21 -1.95
CA LEU A 285 21.35 12.30 -2.71
C LEU A 285 21.20 11.38 -3.92
N ALA A 286 21.18 11.97 -5.12
CA ALA A 286 21.39 11.20 -6.33
C ALA A 286 22.81 10.61 -6.30
N ASP A 287 22.96 9.36 -5.87
CA ASP A 287 24.19 8.60 -6.09
C ASP A 287 24.32 8.38 -7.61
N PRO A 288 25.46 8.74 -8.25
CA PRO A 288 25.69 8.46 -9.67
C PRO A 288 25.53 6.97 -10.05
N ARG A 289 25.61 6.07 -9.06
CA ARG A 289 25.38 4.62 -9.18
C ARG A 289 23.89 4.24 -9.05
N CYS A 290 23.06 5.12 -8.49
CA CYS A 290 21.60 5.03 -8.39
C CYS A 290 20.94 6.21 -9.13
N PRO A 291 21.05 6.29 -10.46
CA PRO A 291 20.51 7.43 -11.19
C PRO A 291 18.99 7.54 -10.97
N PRO A 292 18.45 8.76 -10.80
CA PRO A 292 17.01 8.98 -10.68
C PRO A 292 16.25 8.30 -11.82
N GLY A 293 15.18 7.57 -11.47
CA GLY A 293 14.38 6.80 -12.43
C GLY A 293 14.86 5.37 -12.69
N SER A 294 16.03 4.96 -12.17
CA SER A 294 16.51 3.57 -12.28
C SER A 294 15.73 2.56 -11.44
N GLY A 295 14.93 3.02 -10.47
CA GLY A 295 14.20 2.14 -9.55
C GLY A 295 15.08 1.35 -8.59
N LYS A 296 16.38 1.68 -8.50
CA LYS A 296 17.32 1.12 -7.53
C LYS A 296 17.25 1.86 -6.19
N VAL A 297 17.65 1.17 -5.14
CA VAL A 297 17.80 1.70 -3.78
C VAL A 297 19.23 1.49 -3.30
N MET A 298 19.68 2.36 -2.40
CA MET A 298 21.00 2.27 -1.78
C MET A 298 20.92 1.36 -0.55
N ILE A 299 21.68 0.27 -0.53
CA ILE A 299 21.79 -0.64 0.62
C ILE A 299 23.27 -0.90 0.87
N ASP A 300 23.77 -0.59 2.06
CA ASP A 300 25.18 -0.76 2.45
C ASP A 300 26.18 -0.19 1.41
N GLU A 301 25.92 1.02 0.91
CA GLU A 301 26.72 1.70 -0.13
C GLU A 301 26.73 1.02 -1.52
N VAL A 302 25.88 -0.01 -1.74
CA VAL A 302 25.72 -0.73 -3.02
C VAL A 302 24.35 -0.48 -3.63
N CYS A 303 24.34 -0.04 -4.89
CA CYS A 303 23.11 0.31 -5.57
C CYS A 303 22.48 -0.96 -6.15
N VAL A 304 21.34 -1.36 -5.61
CA VAL A 304 20.70 -2.63 -5.97
C VAL A 304 19.22 -2.41 -6.27
N CYS A 305 18.63 -3.32 -7.04
CA CYS A 305 17.18 -3.39 -7.12
C CYS A 305 16.60 -3.76 -5.75
N PRO A 306 15.45 -3.19 -5.35
CA PRO A 306 14.87 -3.43 -4.04
C PRO A 306 14.77 -4.95 -3.79
N PRO A 307 15.42 -5.51 -2.75
CA PRO A 307 15.53 -6.97 -2.60
C PRO A 307 14.18 -7.69 -2.54
N ALA A 308 13.15 -7.04 -2.00
CA ALA A 308 11.78 -7.56 -1.93
C ALA A 308 11.00 -7.47 -3.26
N SER A 309 11.46 -6.68 -4.23
CA SER A 309 10.74 -6.43 -5.49
C SER A 309 10.86 -7.57 -6.51
N ASN A 310 11.83 -8.49 -6.36
CA ASN A 310 12.18 -9.49 -7.38
C ASN A 310 12.51 -8.89 -8.77
N LYS A 311 12.85 -7.59 -8.83
CA LYS A 311 13.32 -6.93 -10.05
C LYS A 311 14.76 -7.33 -10.34
N ILE A 312 15.11 -7.30 -11.62
CA ILE A 312 16.47 -7.48 -12.12
C ILE A 312 16.93 -6.21 -12.80
N GLU A 313 18.24 -6.04 -12.87
CA GLU A 313 18.84 -4.95 -13.62
C GLU A 313 18.85 -5.27 -15.11
N ASP A 314 18.33 -4.36 -15.93
CA ASP A 314 18.42 -4.44 -17.39
C ASP A 314 19.79 -3.95 -17.92
N ALA A 315 19.95 -3.95 -19.25
CA ALA A 315 21.19 -3.50 -19.89
C ALA A 315 21.48 -2.00 -19.69
N ASP A 316 20.45 -1.20 -19.38
CA ASP A 316 20.53 0.24 -19.15
C ASP A 316 20.72 0.58 -17.66
N GLY A 317 20.76 -0.44 -16.79
CA GLY A 317 20.96 -0.28 -15.36
C GLY A 317 19.68 0.01 -14.57
N ASN A 318 18.50 -0.21 -15.16
CA ASN A 318 17.21 -0.01 -14.51
C ASN A 318 16.66 -1.30 -13.90
N CYS A 319 15.92 -1.17 -12.81
CA CYS A 319 15.20 -2.27 -12.18
C CYS A 319 13.90 -2.56 -12.91
N VAL A 320 13.89 -3.66 -13.65
CA VAL A 320 12.74 -4.12 -14.42
C VAL A 320 12.28 -5.49 -13.94
N CYS A 321 11.04 -5.85 -14.25
CA CYS A 321 10.60 -7.21 -14.03
C CYS A 321 11.28 -8.18 -15.01
N PRO A 322 11.72 -9.36 -14.53
CA PRO A 322 12.21 -10.42 -15.40
C PRO A 322 11.18 -10.79 -16.48
N GLU A 323 11.66 -11.34 -17.59
CA GLU A 323 10.79 -11.77 -18.68
C GLU A 323 9.65 -12.68 -18.18
N GLY A 324 8.40 -12.33 -18.54
CA GLY A 324 7.21 -13.09 -18.13
C GLY A 324 6.62 -12.67 -16.79
N LYS A 325 7.17 -11.62 -16.16
CA LYS A 325 6.63 -11.00 -14.95
C LYS A 325 6.19 -9.57 -15.20
N VAL A 326 5.21 -9.13 -14.42
CA VAL A 326 4.72 -7.75 -14.36
C VAL A 326 4.75 -7.28 -12.91
N GLU A 327 4.92 -5.99 -12.74
CA GLU A 327 4.92 -5.36 -11.42
C GLU A 327 3.49 -5.36 -10.85
N ASN A 328 3.31 -5.87 -9.63
CA ASN A 328 2.07 -5.72 -8.90
C ASN A 328 1.99 -4.34 -8.21
N TYR A 329 0.88 -4.04 -7.55
CA TYR A 329 0.68 -2.77 -6.85
C TYR A 329 1.65 -2.53 -5.67
N GLN A 330 2.39 -3.54 -5.23
CA GLN A 330 3.41 -3.45 -4.17
C GLN A 330 4.81 -3.23 -4.75
N GLY A 331 4.92 -3.01 -6.07
CA GLY A 331 6.20 -2.89 -6.75
C GLY A 331 6.96 -4.21 -6.91
N VAL A 332 6.30 -5.35 -6.66
CA VAL A 332 6.89 -6.70 -6.71
C VAL A 332 6.57 -7.36 -8.04
N CYS A 333 7.58 -7.94 -8.69
CA CYS A 333 7.43 -8.68 -9.93
C CYS A 333 6.72 -10.02 -9.71
N VAL A 334 5.49 -10.10 -10.17
CA VAL A 334 4.64 -11.30 -10.14
C VAL A 334 4.45 -11.85 -11.55
N GLU A 335 4.01 -13.10 -11.67
CA GLU A 335 3.78 -13.74 -12.96
C GLU A 335 2.75 -12.98 -13.81
N ASP A 336 3.07 -12.74 -15.08
CA ASP A 336 2.14 -12.14 -16.05
C ASP A 336 1.09 -13.14 -16.50
N THR A 337 0.03 -13.24 -15.70
CA THR A 337 -1.13 -14.09 -15.98
C THR A 337 -1.77 -13.85 -17.36
N CYS A 338 -1.75 -12.62 -17.89
CA CYS A 338 -2.34 -12.31 -19.20
C CYS A 338 -1.54 -13.00 -20.31
N ARG A 339 -0.21 -12.85 -20.29
CA ARG A 339 0.70 -13.57 -21.20
C ARG A 339 0.48 -15.08 -21.15
N TYR A 340 0.36 -15.67 -19.96
CA TYR A 340 0.18 -17.13 -19.85
C TYR A 340 -1.20 -17.63 -20.30
N ILE A 341 -2.26 -16.83 -20.16
CA ILE A 341 -3.56 -17.17 -20.75
C ILE A 341 -3.47 -17.07 -22.28
N ASN A 342 -2.84 -16.03 -22.82
CA ASN A 342 -2.63 -15.88 -24.27
C ASN A 342 -1.83 -17.04 -24.87
N LEU A 343 -0.76 -17.48 -24.21
CA LEU A 343 -0.01 -18.68 -24.60
C LEU A 343 -0.85 -19.96 -24.49
N GLN A 344 -1.72 -20.04 -23.48
CA GLN A 344 -2.59 -21.18 -23.26
C GLN A 344 -3.66 -21.31 -24.36
N ILE A 345 -4.32 -20.22 -24.75
CA ILE A 345 -5.33 -20.23 -25.82
C ILE A 345 -4.71 -20.42 -27.21
N GLN A 346 -3.41 -20.20 -27.37
CA GLN A 346 -2.67 -20.55 -28.59
C GLN A 346 -2.24 -22.02 -28.61
N ASN A 347 -2.34 -22.74 -27.49
CA ASN A 347 -1.99 -24.15 -27.43
C ASN A 347 -3.05 -24.99 -28.19
N PRO A 348 -2.66 -25.78 -29.21
CA PRO A 348 -3.62 -26.55 -30.00
C PRO A 348 -4.43 -27.57 -29.18
N ASN A 349 -3.82 -28.20 -28.18
CA ASN A 349 -4.49 -29.20 -27.34
C ASN A 349 -5.54 -28.54 -26.44
N TYR A 350 -5.20 -27.39 -25.83
CA TYR A 350 -6.15 -26.60 -25.04
C TYR A 350 -7.32 -26.15 -25.91
N THR A 351 -7.03 -25.55 -27.07
CA THR A 351 -8.05 -25.02 -28.00
C THR A 351 -8.98 -26.11 -28.52
N GLN A 352 -8.43 -27.26 -28.90
CA GLN A 352 -9.22 -28.40 -29.35
C GLN A 352 -10.22 -28.84 -28.26
N GLN A 353 -9.77 -28.92 -27.02
CA GLN A 353 -10.63 -29.32 -25.89
C GLN A 353 -11.64 -28.25 -25.53
N ALA A 354 -11.26 -26.98 -25.56
CA ALA A 354 -12.18 -25.88 -25.32
C ALA A 354 -13.33 -25.92 -26.36
N ASN A 355 -13.00 -26.02 -27.65
CA ASN A 355 -13.98 -26.13 -28.73
C ASN A 355 -14.88 -27.39 -28.59
N GLU A 356 -14.32 -28.51 -28.16
CA GLU A 356 -15.11 -29.72 -27.89
C GLU A 356 -16.10 -29.51 -26.73
N LEU A 357 -15.66 -28.84 -25.67
CA LEU A 357 -16.50 -28.56 -24.51
C LEU A 357 -17.59 -27.52 -24.80
N GLU A 358 -17.33 -26.52 -25.64
CA GLU A 358 -18.34 -25.57 -26.12
C GLU A 358 -19.54 -26.30 -26.75
N GLY A 359 -19.26 -27.32 -27.57
CA GLY A 359 -20.27 -28.19 -28.19
C GLY A 359 -21.01 -29.11 -27.21
N LYS A 360 -20.62 -29.17 -25.94
CA LYS A 360 -21.20 -30.05 -24.90
C LYS A 360 -21.99 -29.31 -23.81
N THR A 361 -22.10 -27.98 -23.89
CA THR A 361 -22.84 -27.17 -22.91
C THR A 361 -24.35 -27.50 -22.83
N GLY A 362 -24.93 -28.02 -23.92
CA GLY A 362 -26.33 -28.48 -23.96
C GLY A 362 -26.59 -29.88 -23.37
N LEU A 363 -25.57 -30.57 -22.85
CA LEU A 363 -25.75 -31.87 -22.21
C LEU A 363 -26.45 -31.74 -20.84
N LYS A 364 -26.92 -32.86 -20.29
CA LYS A 364 -27.52 -32.91 -18.93
C LYS A 364 -26.50 -33.20 -17.82
N LYS A 365 -25.22 -33.32 -18.18
CA LYS A 365 -24.10 -33.61 -17.28
C LYS A 365 -22.87 -32.83 -17.73
N GLU A 366 -22.19 -32.21 -16.78
CA GLU A 366 -20.94 -31.51 -17.04
C GLU A 366 -19.85 -32.50 -17.46
N THR A 367 -19.11 -32.13 -18.50
CA THR A 367 -17.90 -32.84 -18.96
C THR A 367 -16.69 -31.92 -18.86
N GLY A 368 -15.48 -32.48 -18.85
CA GLY A 368 -14.27 -31.67 -18.76
C GLY A 368 -12.98 -32.46 -18.97
N TYR A 369 -11.87 -31.77 -18.78
CA TYR A 369 -10.50 -32.28 -18.86
C TYR A 369 -9.70 -31.81 -17.65
N LYS A 370 -8.78 -32.65 -17.16
CA LYS A 370 -7.68 -32.19 -16.29
C LYS A 370 -6.36 -32.24 -17.02
N GLN A 371 -5.47 -31.31 -16.72
CA GLN A 371 -4.11 -31.24 -17.25
C GLN A 371 -3.10 -31.57 -16.16
N ASN A 372 -2.13 -32.41 -16.52
CA ASN A 372 -1.00 -32.77 -15.70
C ASN A 372 0.24 -31.89 -16.00
N LYS A 373 1.27 -31.94 -15.14
CA LYS A 373 2.52 -31.18 -15.33
C LYS A 373 3.25 -31.43 -16.64
N ASP A 374 3.18 -32.65 -17.15
CA ASP A 374 3.80 -33.05 -18.42
C ASP A 374 2.99 -32.56 -19.65
N GLY A 375 1.91 -31.81 -19.42
CA GLY A 375 1.01 -31.33 -20.46
C GLY A 375 -0.01 -32.36 -20.91
N THR A 376 0.04 -33.60 -20.41
CA THR A 376 -0.97 -34.61 -20.73
C THR A 376 -2.32 -34.19 -20.17
N GLN A 377 -3.36 -34.42 -20.96
CA GLN A 377 -4.72 -34.10 -20.58
C GLN A 377 -5.55 -35.37 -20.48
N VAL A 378 -6.35 -35.46 -19.43
CA VAL A 378 -7.17 -36.61 -19.10
C VAL A 378 -8.63 -36.17 -19.07
N ALA A 379 -9.45 -36.80 -19.92
CA ALA A 379 -10.89 -36.60 -19.91
C ALA A 379 -11.45 -36.96 -18.53
N LEU A 380 -12.29 -36.07 -18.00
CA LEU A 380 -12.97 -36.28 -16.74
C LEU A 380 -14.25 -37.06 -16.98
N VAL A 381 -14.45 -38.10 -16.18
CA VAL A 381 -15.64 -38.95 -16.27
C VAL A 381 -16.75 -38.42 -15.37
N ASP A 382 -17.97 -38.50 -15.87
CA ASP A 382 -19.18 -38.12 -15.14
C ASP A 382 -19.26 -38.80 -13.77
N THR A 383 -19.80 -38.08 -12.79
CA THR A 383 -20.22 -38.73 -11.55
C THR A 383 -21.52 -39.50 -11.75
N ASN A 384 -21.57 -40.73 -11.26
CA ASN A 384 -22.81 -41.49 -11.23
C ASN A 384 -23.81 -40.74 -10.32
N ASN A 385 -24.89 -40.23 -10.93
CA ASN A 385 -26.08 -39.62 -10.31
C ASN A 385 -26.09 -38.09 -10.05
N GLY A 386 -25.24 -37.30 -10.70
CA GLY A 386 -25.28 -35.83 -10.60
C GLY A 386 -25.26 -35.11 -11.95
N HIS A 387 -25.54 -33.80 -11.91
CA HIS A 387 -25.21 -32.87 -12.99
C HIS A 387 -23.76 -32.37 -12.89
N SER A 388 -23.11 -32.60 -11.76
CA SER A 388 -21.76 -32.11 -11.44
C SER A 388 -20.65 -33.04 -11.92
N LEU A 389 -19.52 -32.45 -12.28
CA LEU A 389 -18.29 -33.17 -12.58
C LEU A 389 -17.42 -33.39 -11.32
N LYS A 390 -16.79 -34.56 -11.20
CA LYS A 390 -15.75 -34.79 -10.18
C LYS A 390 -14.39 -34.52 -10.80
N ILE A 391 -13.67 -33.56 -10.23
CA ILE A 391 -12.34 -33.18 -10.65
C ILE A 391 -11.32 -33.73 -9.63
N PRO A 392 -10.65 -34.85 -9.91
CA PRO A 392 -9.64 -35.41 -9.03
C PRO A 392 -8.35 -34.58 -9.13
N ILE A 393 -8.08 -33.80 -8.08
CA ILE A 393 -6.86 -33.01 -7.95
C ILE A 393 -5.83 -33.80 -7.15
N ASP A 394 -4.68 -34.02 -7.76
CA ASP A 394 -3.49 -34.64 -7.16
C ASP A 394 -2.27 -33.69 -7.28
N GLY A 395 -1.12 -34.09 -6.74
CA GLY A 395 0.11 -33.29 -6.82
C GLY A 395 0.68 -33.16 -8.24
N ASN A 396 0.11 -33.84 -9.23
CA ASN A 396 0.49 -33.74 -10.64
C ASN A 396 -0.45 -32.85 -11.47
N THR A 397 -1.56 -32.42 -10.91
CA THR A 397 -2.56 -31.64 -11.64
C THR A 397 -2.16 -30.17 -11.66
N THR A 398 -2.08 -29.58 -12.85
CA THR A 398 -1.77 -28.15 -13.06
C THR A 398 -3.01 -27.36 -13.44
N GLY A 399 -3.96 -27.96 -14.16
CA GLY A 399 -5.21 -27.26 -14.44
C GLY A 399 -6.36 -28.17 -14.75
N TYR A 400 -7.54 -27.56 -14.88
CA TYR A 400 -8.71 -28.25 -15.40
C TYR A 400 -9.56 -27.30 -16.23
N MET A 401 -10.39 -27.88 -17.09
CA MET A 401 -11.47 -27.19 -17.77
C MET A 401 -12.74 -28.02 -17.73
N HIS A 402 -13.90 -27.39 -17.57
CA HIS A 402 -15.18 -28.10 -17.60
C HIS A 402 -16.30 -27.22 -18.14
N THR A 403 -17.40 -27.87 -18.49
CA THR A 403 -18.62 -27.22 -18.96
C THR A 403 -19.52 -26.83 -17.80
N HIS A 404 -20.23 -25.71 -17.90
CA HIS A 404 -21.47 -25.48 -17.17
C HIS A 404 -22.64 -25.59 -18.14
N LEU A 405 -23.67 -26.30 -17.69
CA LEU A 405 -24.80 -26.70 -18.52
C LEU A 405 -25.76 -25.55 -18.85
N ASP A 406 -26.47 -25.69 -19.96
CA ASP A 406 -27.64 -24.90 -20.28
C ASP A 406 -28.82 -25.16 -19.35
N ASP A 407 -29.84 -24.31 -19.44
CA ASP A 407 -31.09 -24.54 -18.74
C ASP A 407 -31.77 -25.80 -19.33
N PHE A 408 -32.16 -26.76 -18.50
CA PHE A 408 -32.84 -27.98 -18.95
C PHE A 408 -33.87 -28.47 -17.94
N LEU A 409 -34.86 -29.21 -18.45
CA LEU A 409 -35.88 -29.84 -17.64
C LEU A 409 -35.36 -31.15 -17.01
N THR A 410 -35.56 -31.29 -15.70
CA THR A 410 -34.95 -32.36 -14.88
C THR A 410 -35.66 -33.71 -14.96
N GLY A 411 -36.85 -33.79 -15.56
CA GLY A 411 -37.74 -34.94 -15.52
C GLY A 411 -38.58 -35.05 -14.25
N LYS A 412 -38.32 -34.20 -13.24
CA LYS A 412 -39.09 -34.20 -11.99
C LYS A 412 -40.28 -33.27 -12.12
N ILE A 413 -41.45 -33.75 -11.73
CA ILE A 413 -42.67 -32.94 -11.72
C ILE A 413 -42.78 -32.28 -10.34
N ASP A 414 -42.90 -30.96 -10.31
CA ASP A 414 -43.21 -30.23 -9.08
C ASP A 414 -44.64 -30.57 -8.65
N PRO A 415 -44.84 -31.18 -7.47
CA PRO A 415 -46.15 -31.62 -7.02
C PRO A 415 -47.13 -30.47 -6.76
N LYS A 416 -46.67 -29.22 -6.67
CA LYS A 416 -47.51 -28.03 -6.45
C LYS A 416 -47.99 -27.42 -7.76
N THR A 417 -47.13 -27.35 -8.78
CA THR A 417 -47.46 -26.71 -10.05
C THR A 417 -47.91 -27.71 -11.12
N GLY A 418 -47.52 -28.98 -11.01
CA GLY A 418 -47.71 -30.00 -12.04
C GLY A 418 -46.76 -29.82 -13.24
N GLU A 419 -45.84 -28.87 -13.18
CA GLU A 419 -44.86 -28.59 -14.24
C GLU A 419 -43.55 -29.34 -13.97
N GLU A 420 -42.81 -29.62 -15.05
CA GLU A 420 -41.47 -30.19 -14.92
C GLU A 420 -40.49 -29.15 -14.37
N GLU A 421 -39.71 -29.52 -13.35
CA GLU A 421 -38.74 -28.65 -12.71
C GLU A 421 -37.64 -28.26 -13.73
N LEU A 422 -37.56 -26.97 -14.02
CA LEU A 422 -36.51 -26.37 -14.84
C LEU A 422 -35.27 -26.07 -13.99
N LEU A 423 -34.15 -26.73 -14.29
CA LEU A 423 -32.86 -26.42 -13.68
C LEU A 423 -32.22 -25.25 -14.42
N LYS A 424 -31.77 -24.24 -13.67
CA LYS A 424 -31.06 -23.07 -14.20
C LYS A 424 -29.65 -22.96 -13.59
N PRO A 425 -28.65 -23.65 -14.17
CA PRO A 425 -27.28 -23.58 -13.69
C PRO A 425 -26.72 -22.16 -13.70
N ILE A 426 -25.92 -21.84 -12.68
CA ILE A 426 -25.20 -20.57 -12.63
C ILE A 426 -23.95 -20.73 -13.51
N LYS A 427 -23.91 -20.01 -14.64
CA LYS A 427 -22.82 -20.02 -15.62
C LYS A 427 -21.58 -19.19 -15.19
N ILE A 428 -21.08 -19.44 -13.98
CA ILE A 428 -19.77 -19.00 -13.43
C ILE A 428 -19.32 -20.02 -12.37
N PHE A 429 -18.03 -20.08 -12.02
CA PHE A 429 -17.46 -21.02 -11.06
C PHE A 429 -18.25 -21.12 -9.76
N SER A 430 -18.56 -22.34 -9.34
CA SER A 430 -19.19 -22.62 -8.05
C SER A 430 -18.17 -22.59 -6.90
N PRO A 431 -18.61 -22.60 -5.63
CA PRO A 431 -17.70 -22.77 -4.50
C PRO A 431 -16.87 -24.06 -4.58
N ALA A 432 -17.41 -25.14 -5.15
CA ALA A 432 -16.67 -26.38 -5.30
C ALA A 432 -15.51 -26.21 -6.30
N ASP A 433 -15.75 -25.55 -7.43
CA ASP A 433 -14.75 -25.30 -8.46
C ASP A 433 -13.62 -24.41 -7.90
N LEU A 434 -13.99 -23.35 -7.20
CA LEU A 434 -13.02 -22.45 -6.57
C LEU A 434 -12.15 -23.17 -5.53
N LEU A 435 -12.72 -24.04 -4.70
CA LEU A 435 -11.96 -24.82 -3.74
C LEU A 435 -11.02 -25.83 -4.43
N LYS A 436 -11.41 -26.40 -5.57
CA LYS A 436 -10.51 -27.25 -6.38
C LYS A 436 -9.37 -26.45 -6.99
N PHE A 437 -9.66 -25.24 -7.45
CA PHE A 437 -8.64 -24.31 -7.91
C PHE A 437 -7.64 -23.98 -6.81
N LEU A 438 -8.10 -23.56 -5.63
CA LEU A 438 -7.24 -23.24 -4.49
C LEU A 438 -6.46 -24.47 -3.97
N GLN A 439 -7.03 -25.67 -4.08
CA GLN A 439 -6.30 -26.91 -3.80
C GLN A 439 -5.10 -27.11 -4.74
N MET A 440 -5.25 -26.83 -6.04
CA MET A 440 -4.12 -26.86 -6.99
C MET A 440 -3.09 -25.78 -6.66
N VAL A 441 -3.53 -24.58 -6.28
CA VAL A 441 -2.65 -23.49 -5.85
C VAL A 441 -1.81 -23.92 -4.65
N LYS A 442 -2.40 -24.52 -3.61
CA LYS A 442 -1.65 -25.06 -2.46
C LYS A 442 -0.66 -26.15 -2.84
N ASN A 443 -0.98 -26.97 -3.84
CA ASN A 443 -0.09 -28.02 -4.30
C ASN A 443 1.20 -27.48 -4.93
N THR A 444 1.26 -26.22 -5.38
CA THR A 444 2.47 -25.62 -5.96
C THR A 444 3.65 -25.62 -4.98
N LYS A 445 3.40 -25.29 -3.70
CA LYS A 445 4.43 -25.18 -2.64
C LYS A 445 5.19 -26.50 -2.40
N HIS A 446 4.51 -27.63 -2.57
CA HIS A 446 5.07 -28.94 -2.21
C HIS A 446 5.47 -29.81 -3.41
N ASN A 447 4.92 -29.52 -4.59
CA ASN A 447 5.06 -30.41 -5.73
C ASN A 447 5.90 -29.82 -6.87
N GLY A 448 6.53 -28.65 -6.68
CA GLY A 448 7.35 -28.02 -7.73
C GLY A 448 6.54 -27.69 -8.99
N VAL A 449 5.27 -27.33 -8.83
CA VAL A 449 4.44 -26.81 -9.94
C VAL A 449 4.61 -25.30 -9.99
N PRO A 450 5.12 -24.72 -11.09
CA PRO A 450 5.13 -23.27 -11.26
C PRO A 450 3.73 -22.69 -11.17
N MET A 451 3.56 -21.59 -10.41
CA MET A 451 2.26 -20.96 -10.18
C MET A 451 1.55 -20.56 -11.48
N HIS A 452 2.30 -20.07 -12.48
CA HIS A 452 1.75 -19.66 -13.76
C HIS A 452 1.16 -20.81 -14.59
N LEU A 453 1.47 -22.07 -14.28
CA LEU A 453 0.82 -23.22 -14.92
C LEU A 453 -0.52 -23.56 -14.28
N VAL A 454 -0.84 -22.98 -13.12
CA VAL A 454 -2.09 -23.27 -12.41
C VAL A 454 -3.25 -22.49 -13.00
N TYR A 455 -4.32 -23.20 -13.38
CA TYR A 455 -5.54 -22.58 -13.91
C TYR A 455 -6.79 -23.43 -13.69
N ALA A 456 -7.95 -22.79 -13.70
CA ALA A 456 -9.25 -23.45 -13.83
C ALA A 456 -10.04 -22.73 -14.93
N THR A 457 -10.55 -23.44 -15.93
CA THR A 457 -11.39 -22.87 -16.98
C THR A 457 -12.82 -23.42 -16.88
N MET A 458 -13.82 -22.56 -16.98
CA MET A 458 -15.20 -22.96 -17.11
C MET A 458 -15.75 -22.43 -18.43
N ILE A 459 -16.36 -23.33 -19.19
CA ILE A 459 -16.95 -23.05 -20.51
C ILE A 459 -18.47 -23.18 -20.39
N SER A 460 -19.19 -22.15 -20.84
CA SER A 460 -20.64 -22.16 -20.91
C SER A 460 -21.10 -21.63 -22.25
N SER A 461 -22.34 -21.90 -22.65
CA SER A 461 -22.92 -21.34 -23.88
C SER A 461 -22.99 -19.82 -23.93
N SER A 462 -22.78 -19.14 -22.79
CA SER A 462 -22.76 -17.68 -22.75
C SER A 462 -21.36 -17.09 -22.79
N ARG A 463 -20.38 -17.71 -22.11
CA ARG A 463 -19.06 -17.15 -21.81
C ARG A 463 -18.10 -18.25 -21.37
N THR A 464 -16.81 -18.03 -21.63
CA THR A 464 -15.69 -18.80 -21.09
C THR A 464 -14.94 -17.96 -20.07
N TYR A 465 -14.67 -18.54 -18.90
CA TYR A 465 -13.92 -17.88 -17.82
C TYR A 465 -12.75 -18.73 -17.37
N THR A 466 -11.67 -18.07 -16.97
CA THR A 466 -10.47 -18.71 -16.40
C THR A 466 -10.09 -18.06 -15.07
N LEU A 467 -9.73 -18.87 -14.08
CA LEU A 467 -9.12 -18.42 -12.82
C LEU A 467 -7.60 -18.57 -12.88
N ARG A 468 -6.88 -17.56 -12.38
CA ARG A 468 -5.43 -17.58 -12.11
C ARG A 468 -5.15 -17.05 -10.71
N PHE A 469 -3.97 -17.39 -10.18
CA PHE A 469 -3.56 -16.98 -8.84
C PHE A 469 -2.24 -16.21 -8.87
N THR A 470 -2.20 -15.07 -8.20
CA THR A 470 -1.01 -14.20 -8.06
C THR A 470 -0.74 -13.79 -6.62
N GLY A 471 -1.50 -14.33 -5.66
CA GLY A 471 -1.36 -14.02 -4.24
C GLY A 471 -0.31 -14.89 -3.55
N ASN A 472 -0.26 -14.80 -2.22
CA ASN A 472 0.56 -15.68 -1.41
C ASN A 472 -0.18 -16.99 -1.13
N VAL A 473 0.49 -18.13 -1.38
CA VAL A 473 -0.08 -19.47 -1.15
C VAL A 473 -0.36 -19.71 0.34
N ASP A 474 0.41 -19.08 1.22
CA ASP A 474 0.27 -19.24 2.66
C ASP A 474 -0.97 -18.53 3.23
N ASP A 475 -1.56 -17.59 2.50
CA ASP A 475 -2.83 -16.95 2.85
C ASP A 475 -4.03 -17.90 2.66
N ILE A 476 -3.82 -19.04 2.01
CA ILE A 476 -4.87 -20.04 1.74
C ILE A 476 -5.06 -20.95 2.97
N VAL A 477 -5.64 -20.37 4.02
CA VAL A 477 -5.96 -21.02 5.30
C VAL A 477 -7.45 -20.96 5.60
N GLY A 478 -7.92 -21.78 6.55
CA GLY A 478 -9.30 -21.68 7.08
C GLY A 478 -10.44 -21.96 6.10
N LEU A 479 -10.18 -22.52 4.91
CA LEU A 479 -11.21 -22.77 3.91
C LEU A 479 -12.28 -23.77 4.41
N GLY A 480 -13.54 -23.35 4.40
CA GLY A 480 -14.69 -24.21 4.60
C GLY A 480 -14.96 -25.18 3.43
N SER A 481 -16.00 -26.00 3.59
CA SER A 481 -16.47 -26.89 2.52
C SER A 481 -17.32 -26.13 1.49
N ALA A 482 -17.47 -26.66 0.27
CA ALA A 482 -18.38 -26.06 -0.72
C ALA A 482 -19.82 -25.90 -0.19
N ASN A 483 -20.26 -26.82 0.69
CA ASN A 483 -21.57 -26.76 1.31
C ASN A 483 -21.70 -25.63 2.33
N SER A 484 -20.65 -25.29 3.09
CA SER A 484 -20.72 -24.18 4.05
C SER A 484 -20.86 -22.83 3.34
N TYR A 485 -20.31 -22.69 2.13
CA TYR A 485 -20.45 -21.48 1.33
C TYR A 485 -21.74 -21.41 0.50
N ARG A 486 -22.55 -22.48 0.45
CA ARG A 486 -23.69 -22.57 -0.47
C ARG A 486 -24.76 -21.50 -0.22
N ALA A 487 -25.04 -21.20 1.05
CA ALA A 487 -26.04 -20.21 1.42
C ALA A 487 -25.61 -18.80 1.01
N ASP A 488 -24.37 -18.42 1.38
CA ASP A 488 -23.77 -17.14 1.01
C ASP A 488 -23.71 -17.00 -0.51
N TYR A 489 -23.16 -17.99 -1.21
CA TYR A 489 -23.09 -17.98 -2.67
C TYR A 489 -24.46 -17.75 -3.30
N LYS A 490 -25.50 -18.45 -2.84
CA LYS A 490 -26.86 -18.23 -3.35
C LYS A 490 -27.35 -16.80 -3.07
N GLU A 491 -27.01 -16.20 -1.94
CA GLU A 491 -27.38 -14.83 -1.60
C GLU A 491 -26.83 -13.81 -2.61
N TYR A 492 -25.53 -13.90 -2.96
CA TYR A 492 -24.91 -13.00 -3.93
C TYR A 492 -25.59 -13.09 -5.30
N PHE A 493 -25.86 -14.31 -5.77
CA PHE A 493 -26.38 -14.56 -7.12
C PHE A 493 -27.89 -14.42 -7.27
N THR A 494 -28.67 -14.50 -6.19
CA THR A 494 -30.13 -14.44 -6.26
C THR A 494 -30.73 -13.18 -5.67
N LYS A 495 -30.01 -12.52 -4.74
CA LYS A 495 -30.48 -11.32 -4.05
C LYS A 495 -29.63 -10.09 -4.35
N LYS A 496 -28.35 -10.09 -3.94
CA LYS A 496 -27.50 -8.88 -3.98
C LYS A 496 -27.18 -8.42 -5.41
N PHE A 497 -26.76 -9.33 -6.27
CA PHE A 497 -26.24 -9.02 -7.62
C PHE A 497 -26.87 -9.90 -8.69
N LYS A 498 -28.18 -10.15 -8.58
CA LYS A 498 -28.94 -11.06 -9.44
C LYS A 498 -28.75 -10.83 -10.94
N SER A 499 -28.55 -9.58 -11.37
CA SER A 499 -28.38 -9.21 -12.78
C SER A 499 -26.94 -9.33 -13.30
N ASN A 500 -25.94 -9.47 -12.43
CA ASN A 500 -24.53 -9.47 -12.82
C ASN A 500 -23.74 -10.56 -12.10
N LYS A 501 -23.56 -11.69 -12.79
CA LYS A 501 -22.88 -12.89 -12.27
C LYS A 501 -21.39 -12.66 -11.99
N GLU A 502 -20.70 -11.86 -12.82
CA GLU A 502 -19.29 -11.51 -12.62
C GLU A 502 -19.14 -10.69 -11.32
N LYS A 503 -20.01 -9.70 -11.11
CA LYS A 503 -20.03 -8.87 -9.89
C LYS A 503 -20.35 -9.74 -8.67
N ALA A 504 -21.35 -10.60 -8.79
CA ALA A 504 -21.73 -11.54 -7.74
C ALA A 504 -20.56 -12.44 -7.31
N PHE A 505 -19.82 -12.98 -8.28
CA PHE A 505 -18.69 -13.86 -8.03
C PHE A 505 -17.51 -13.14 -7.38
N LEU A 506 -17.14 -11.97 -7.91
CA LEU A 506 -16.02 -11.19 -7.38
C LEU A 506 -16.28 -10.73 -5.94
N HIS A 507 -17.50 -10.27 -5.63
CA HIS A 507 -17.89 -9.95 -4.26
C HIS A 507 -17.93 -11.19 -3.36
N PHE A 508 -18.38 -12.34 -3.88
CA PHE A 508 -18.32 -13.59 -3.11
C PHE A 508 -16.87 -13.98 -2.76
N ILE A 509 -15.92 -13.84 -3.70
CA ILE A 509 -14.50 -14.06 -3.41
C ILE A 509 -14.03 -13.09 -2.33
N LYS A 510 -14.26 -11.78 -2.52
CA LYS A 510 -13.81 -10.74 -1.58
C LYS A 510 -14.37 -10.96 -0.17
N ASP A 511 -15.69 -11.12 -0.06
CA ASP A 511 -16.40 -11.04 1.22
C ASP A 511 -16.45 -12.38 1.99
N LYS A 512 -16.36 -13.51 1.28
CA LYS A 512 -16.61 -14.84 1.87
C LYS A 512 -15.42 -15.79 1.76
N ILE A 513 -14.60 -15.64 0.73
CA ILE A 513 -13.38 -16.44 0.58
C ILE A 513 -12.21 -15.71 1.23
N GLY A 514 -12.14 -14.38 1.07
CA GLY A 514 -11.18 -13.53 1.78
C GLY A 514 -9.71 -13.78 1.42
N ILE A 515 -9.45 -14.39 0.25
CA ILE A 515 -8.10 -14.68 -0.23
C ILE A 515 -7.76 -13.71 -1.36
N ASN A 516 -6.67 -12.98 -1.17
CA ASN A 516 -6.13 -12.06 -2.17
C ASN A 516 -5.43 -12.82 -3.31
N GLY A 517 -5.41 -12.19 -4.49
CA GLY A 517 -4.72 -12.74 -5.66
C GLY A 517 -5.47 -13.82 -6.44
N ILE A 518 -6.74 -14.10 -6.12
CA ILE A 518 -7.62 -14.88 -7.01
C ILE A 518 -8.11 -13.94 -8.12
N ASN A 519 -7.71 -14.21 -9.36
CA ASN A 519 -8.02 -13.36 -10.51
C ASN A 519 -8.99 -14.08 -11.45
N LEU A 520 -10.04 -13.37 -11.88
CA LEU A 520 -11.02 -13.84 -12.86
C LEU A 520 -10.74 -13.22 -14.23
N TYR A 521 -10.66 -14.06 -15.26
CA TYR A 521 -10.53 -13.65 -16.65
C TYR A 521 -11.69 -14.16 -17.46
N ARG A 522 -12.15 -13.36 -18.42
CA ARG A 522 -13.10 -13.78 -19.47
C ARG A 522 -12.35 -13.92 -20.77
N ILE A 523 -12.54 -15.04 -21.45
CA ILE A 523 -12.04 -15.26 -22.82
C ILE A 523 -13.21 -15.02 -23.76
N ARG A 524 -13.05 -14.05 -24.67
CA ARG A 524 -14.06 -13.73 -25.70
C ARG A 524 -13.96 -14.72 -26.88
N ASP A 525 -15.02 -14.79 -27.67
CA ASP A 525 -15.10 -15.71 -28.83
C ASP A 525 -14.01 -15.45 -29.89
N ASN A 526 -13.46 -14.23 -29.94
CA ASN A 526 -12.36 -13.87 -30.83
C ASN A 526 -10.96 -14.19 -30.25
N GLY A 527 -10.90 -14.75 -29.05
CA GLY A 527 -9.65 -15.05 -28.34
C GLY A 527 -9.15 -13.94 -27.43
N ASP A 528 -9.73 -12.73 -27.46
CA ASP A 528 -9.31 -11.65 -26.55
C ASP A 528 -9.57 -12.04 -25.08
N VAL A 529 -8.67 -11.63 -24.21
CA VAL A 529 -8.74 -11.93 -22.78
C VAL A 529 -9.02 -10.66 -22.00
N GLU A 530 -9.99 -10.70 -21.09
CA GLU A 530 -10.35 -9.59 -20.21
C GLU A 530 -10.18 -9.96 -18.76
N LYS A 531 -9.38 -9.20 -18.01
CA LYS A 531 -9.32 -9.28 -16.55
C LYS A 531 -10.54 -8.58 -15.95
N LYS A 532 -11.20 -9.25 -15.00
CA LYS A 532 -12.36 -8.72 -14.26
C LYS A 532 -11.98 -8.50 -12.80
N THR A 533 -12.09 -7.26 -12.32
CA THR A 533 -11.79 -6.86 -10.93
C THR A 533 -12.93 -6.04 -10.34
N LEU A 534 -12.88 -5.76 -9.03
CA LEU A 534 -13.77 -4.80 -8.38
C LEU A 534 -13.06 -3.45 -8.24
N LYS A 535 -13.77 -2.37 -8.58
CA LYS A 535 -13.44 -0.99 -8.17
C LYS A 535 -13.82 -0.78 -6.70
N ASP A 536 -13.41 0.33 -6.13
CA ASP A 536 -13.68 0.64 -4.71
C ASP A 536 -15.16 0.85 -4.42
N ASN A 537 -15.89 1.40 -5.39
CA ASN A 537 -17.36 1.49 -5.34
C ASN A 537 -18.06 0.12 -5.50
N GLY A 538 -17.30 -0.98 -5.55
CA GLY A 538 -17.77 -2.34 -5.72
C GLY A 538 -18.30 -2.66 -7.11
N ASN A 539 -18.20 -1.77 -8.09
CA ASN A 539 -18.53 -2.10 -9.48
C ASN A 539 -17.40 -2.90 -10.14
N ILE A 540 -17.73 -3.56 -11.26
CA ILE A 540 -16.72 -4.29 -12.03
C ILE A 540 -15.86 -3.29 -12.78
N ASP A 541 -14.55 -3.54 -12.75
CA ASP A 541 -13.62 -3.02 -13.74
C ASP A 541 -13.26 -4.12 -14.76
N THR A 542 -13.04 -3.70 -15.99
CA THR A 542 -12.67 -4.59 -17.09
C THR A 542 -11.48 -4.00 -17.79
N ASN A 543 -10.39 -4.76 -17.79
CA ASN A 543 -9.16 -4.39 -18.47
C ASN A 543 -8.85 -5.50 -19.48
N ASP A 544 -8.65 -5.12 -20.74
CA ASP A 544 -8.19 -6.06 -21.76
C ASP A 544 -6.74 -6.46 -21.43
N CYS A 545 -6.41 -7.72 -21.62
CA CYS A 545 -5.02 -8.19 -21.59
C CYS A 545 -4.38 -7.81 -22.92
N GLU A 546 -3.45 -6.86 -22.91
CA GLU A 546 -2.67 -6.46 -24.09
C GLU A 546 -1.61 -7.50 -24.50
#